data_AF-A0AAN8FSV3-F1
#
_entry.id   AF-A0AAN8FSV3-F1
#
_cell.length_a   1.000
_cell.length_b   1.000
_cell.length_c   1.000
_cell.angle_alpha   90.00
_cell.angle_beta   90.00
_cell.angle_gamma   90.00
#
_symmetry.space_group_name_H-M   'P 1'
#
loop_
_entity.id
_entity.type
_entity.pdbx_description
1 polymer ?
#
loop_
_entity_poly.entity_id
_entity_poly.type
_entity_poly.pdbx_seq_one_letter_code
_entity_poly.pdbx_strand_id
1 'polypeptide(L)'
;MDSVEYKNLPFGVEYARSSRAMCKGCKNCIGQDSVRMSVREPSRFFDGLQDNWFHFACFWKKLKPGKVQINERSIRGMDVLKWDDQEKVREKIRAFMSGGLGVPAESAFS
;
A
#
# COMPACT_ATOMS: atom_id res chain seq x y z
N MET A 1 4.22 20.48 -5.10
CA MET A 1 4.22 19.13 -5.70
C MET A 1 3.54 19.23 -7.04
N ASP A 2 4.29 19.07 -8.12
CA ASP A 2 3.71 19.00 -9.46
C ASP A 2 2.73 17.83 -9.54
N SER A 3 1.52 18.09 -10.04
CA SER A 3 0.45 17.07 -10.15
C SER A 3 0.84 15.88 -11.04
N VAL A 4 1.92 16.01 -11.81
CA VAL A 4 2.51 14.96 -12.64
C VAL A 4 3.30 13.95 -11.80
N GLU A 5 4.05 14.40 -10.79
CA GLU A 5 4.80 13.51 -9.88
C GLU A 5 3.86 12.69 -9.01
N TYR A 6 2.80 13.31 -8.45
CA TYR A 6 1.80 12.62 -7.62
C TYR A 6 1.12 11.48 -8.38
N LYS A 7 0.86 11.70 -9.67
CA LYS A 7 0.29 10.68 -10.54
C LYS A 7 1.27 9.56 -10.83
N ASN A 8 2.58 9.78 -10.80
CA ASN A 8 3.59 8.78 -11.16
C ASN A 8 4.24 8.07 -9.96
N LEU A 9 3.71 8.28 -8.76
CA LEU A 9 4.24 7.62 -7.56
C LEU A 9 4.17 6.08 -7.68
N PRO A 10 5.24 5.38 -7.23
CA PRO A 10 5.37 3.93 -7.41
C PRO A 10 4.37 3.13 -6.55
N PHE A 11 3.83 3.73 -5.50
CA PHE A 11 2.86 3.09 -4.62
C PHE A 11 1.62 3.95 -4.46
N GLY A 12 0.52 3.32 -4.07
CA GLY A 12 -0.69 4.02 -3.69
C GLY A 12 -1.50 3.31 -2.63
N VAL A 13 -2.25 4.07 -1.86
CA VAL A 13 -3.15 3.58 -0.83
C VAL A 13 -4.50 4.27 -0.94
N GLU A 14 -5.57 3.52 -0.70
CA GLU A 14 -6.94 4.04 -0.67
C GLU A 14 -7.89 3.07 0.05
N TYR A 15 -9.08 3.55 0.38
CA TYR A 15 -10.21 2.67 0.70
C TYR A 15 -10.78 2.07 -0.58
N ALA A 16 -11.01 0.76 -0.56
CA ALA A 16 -11.54 0.03 -1.70
C ALA A 16 -12.98 0.46 -2.02
N ARG A 17 -13.17 1.19 -3.12
CA ARG A 17 -14.50 1.66 -3.55
C ARG A 17 -15.50 0.54 -3.91
N SER A 18 -15.01 -0.67 -4.17
CA SER A 18 -15.84 -1.86 -4.41
C SER A 18 -15.05 -3.14 -4.16
N SER A 19 -15.76 -4.26 -3.98
CA SER A 19 -15.17 -5.57 -3.75
C SER A 19 -14.72 -6.33 -5.01
N ARG A 20 -14.69 -5.65 -6.17
CA ARG A 20 -14.34 -6.25 -7.47
C ARG A 20 -12.84 -6.41 -7.71
N ALA A 21 -12.01 -5.74 -6.92
CA ALA A 21 -10.56 -5.85 -7.06
C ALA A 21 -10.04 -7.13 -6.41
N MET A 22 -9.21 -7.87 -7.14
CA MET A 22 -8.57 -9.08 -6.66
C MET A 22 -7.15 -8.78 -6.21
N CYS A 23 -6.80 -9.18 -4.99
CA CYS A 23 -5.46 -9.03 -4.47
C CYS A 23 -4.48 -9.88 -5.28
N LYS A 24 -3.46 -9.24 -5.85
CA LYS A 24 -2.42 -9.94 -6.63
C LYS A 24 -1.50 -10.83 -5.78
N GLY A 25 -1.53 -10.69 -4.46
CA GLY A 25 -0.74 -11.49 -3.53
C GLY A 25 -1.41 -12.82 -3.15
N CYS A 26 -2.62 -12.77 -2.61
CA CYS A 26 -3.34 -13.96 -2.12
C CYS A 26 -4.44 -14.45 -3.08
N LYS A 27 -4.70 -13.74 -4.19
CA LYS A 27 -5.74 -14.03 -5.19
C LYS A 27 -7.19 -13.98 -4.68
N ASN A 28 -7.41 -13.47 -3.46
CA ASN A 28 -8.75 -13.24 -2.92
C ASN A 28 -9.25 -11.83 -3.23
N CYS A 29 -10.58 -11.65 -3.21
CA CYS A 29 -11.20 -10.33 -3.37
C CYS A 29 -10.81 -9.39 -2.21
N ILE A 30 -10.64 -8.12 -2.53
CA ILE A 30 -10.41 -7.05 -1.55
C ILE A 30 -11.79 -6.52 -1.14
N GLY A 31 -12.12 -6.54 0.14
CA GLY A 31 -13.43 -6.08 0.63
C GLY A 31 -13.66 -4.60 0.31
N GLN A 32 -14.90 -4.22 0.03
CA GLN A 32 -15.27 -2.81 -0.07
C GLN A 32 -14.99 -2.09 1.26
N ASP A 33 -14.61 -0.82 1.19
CA ASP A 33 -14.27 0.07 2.31
C ASP A 33 -13.06 -0.39 3.15
N SER A 34 -12.38 -1.47 2.72
CA SER A 34 -11.12 -1.90 3.33
C SER A 34 -9.92 -1.12 2.77
N VAL A 35 -8.91 -0.88 3.61
CA VAL A 35 -7.65 -0.27 3.17
C VAL A 35 -6.92 -1.24 2.24
N ARG A 36 -6.60 -0.77 1.04
CA ARG A 36 -5.82 -1.50 0.03
C ARG A 36 -4.64 -0.69 -0.43
N MET A 37 -3.58 -1.38 -0.81
CA MET A 37 -2.37 -0.78 -1.32
C MET A 37 -2.10 -1.27 -2.74
N SER A 38 -1.38 -0.48 -3.52
CA SER A 38 -0.99 -0.81 -4.88
C SER A 38 0.48 -0.58 -5.14
N VAL A 39 1.04 -1.41 -6.01
CA VAL A 39 2.32 -1.19 -6.65
C VAL A 39 2.05 -0.82 -8.10
N ARG A 40 2.66 0.26 -8.56
CA ARG A 40 2.56 0.71 -9.94
C ARG A 40 3.66 0.04 -10.77
N GLU A 41 3.25 -0.74 -11.76
CA GLU A 41 4.16 -1.47 -12.63
C GLU A 41 3.74 -1.27 -14.10
N PRO A 42 4.68 -1.38 -15.06
CA PRO A 42 4.33 -1.39 -16.48
C PRO A 42 3.28 -2.45 -16.78
N SER A 43 2.23 -2.06 -17.49
CA SER A 43 1.21 -2.98 -17.93
C SER A 43 1.76 -3.89 -19.02
N ARG A 44 1.42 -5.18 -18.93
CA ARG A 44 1.70 -6.17 -19.98
C ARG A 44 0.69 -6.14 -21.14
N PHE A 45 -0.38 -5.35 -21.00
CA PHE A 45 -1.52 -5.37 -21.91
C PHE A 45 -1.67 -4.07 -22.72
N PHE A 46 -1.12 -2.96 -22.23
CA PHE A 46 -1.17 -1.67 -22.90
C PHE A 46 0.11 -0.90 -22.59
N ASP A 47 0.43 0.09 -23.43
CA ASP A 47 1.59 0.94 -23.21
C ASP A 47 1.28 1.98 -22.13
N GLY A 48 1.69 1.69 -20.90
CA GLY A 48 1.45 2.53 -19.73
C GLY A 48 1.63 1.80 -18.40
N LEU A 49 1.37 2.52 -17.31
CA LEU A 49 1.48 1.99 -15.96
C LEU A 49 0.11 1.48 -15.46
N GLN A 50 0.13 0.35 -14.76
CA GLN A 50 -1.04 -0.21 -14.11
C GLN A 50 -0.80 -0.36 -12.61
N ASP A 51 -1.82 -0.04 -11.83
CA ASP A 51 -1.82 -0.28 -10.39
C ASP A 51 -2.24 -1.72 -10.08
N ASN A 52 -1.32 -2.48 -9.51
CA ASN A 52 -1.57 -3.82 -9.01
C ASN A 52 -2.02 -3.73 -7.56
N TRP A 53 -3.29 -4.04 -7.29
CA TRP A 53 -3.90 -3.96 -5.97
C TRP A 53 -3.60 -5.16 -5.08
N PHE A 54 -3.39 -4.90 -3.80
CA PHE A 54 -3.12 -5.86 -2.74
C PHE A 54 -3.91 -5.48 -1.49
N HIS A 55 -4.28 -6.47 -0.67
CA HIS A 55 -4.66 -6.19 0.71
C HIS A 55 -3.50 -5.51 1.43
N PHE A 56 -3.81 -4.66 2.42
CA PHE A 56 -2.81 -3.97 3.23
C PHE A 56 -1.69 -4.90 3.73
N ALA A 57 -2.03 -6.05 4.32
CA ALA A 57 -1.04 -7.01 4.80
C ALA A 57 -0.29 -7.74 3.67
N CYS A 58 -0.95 -8.03 2.54
CA CYS A 58 -0.33 -8.73 1.42
C CYS A 58 0.71 -7.87 0.69
N PHE A 59 0.51 -6.55 0.68
CA PHE A 59 1.44 -5.60 0.08
C PHE A 59 2.84 -5.71 0.71
N TRP A 60 2.94 -5.65 2.03
CA TRP A 60 4.21 -5.75 2.74
C TRP A 60 4.93 -7.09 2.56
N LYS A 61 4.18 -8.18 2.38
CA LYS A 61 4.74 -9.51 2.05
C LYS A 61 5.29 -9.58 0.63
N LYS A 62 4.76 -8.77 -0.29
CA LYS A 62 5.18 -8.73 -1.69
C LYS A 62 6.47 -7.90 -1.85
N LEU A 63 6.62 -6.83 -1.08
CA LEU A 63 7.82 -6.01 -1.12
C LEU A 63 9.02 -6.77 -0.56
N LYS A 64 10.19 -6.57 -1.18
CA LYS A 64 11.45 -7.18 -0.72
C LYS A 64 12.27 -6.11 0.01
N PRO A 65 12.53 -6.25 1.33
CA PRO A 65 13.35 -5.30 2.06
C PRO A 65 14.74 -5.19 1.41
N GLY A 66 15.27 -3.98 1.32
CA GLY A 66 16.55 -3.67 0.67
C GLY A 66 16.52 -3.52 -0.86
N LYS A 67 15.49 -4.03 -1.55
CA LYS A 67 15.31 -3.79 -3.01
C LYS A 67 14.31 -2.69 -3.31
N VAL A 68 13.38 -2.44 -2.39
CA VAL A 68 12.31 -1.45 -2.55
C VAL A 68 12.49 -0.37 -1.49
N GLN A 69 12.57 0.88 -1.93
CA GLN A 69 12.51 2.03 -1.03
C GLN A 69 11.08 2.56 -1.01
N ILE A 70 10.48 2.56 0.17
CA ILE A 70 9.12 3.06 0.39
C ILE A 70 9.14 4.08 1.53
N ASN A 71 8.48 5.23 1.31
CA ASN A 71 8.31 6.29 2.29
C ASN A 71 6.95 6.97 2.05
N GLU A 72 6.53 7.85 2.95
CA GLU A 72 5.23 8.52 2.84
C GLU A 72 5.07 9.33 1.54
N ARG A 73 6.17 9.87 1.01
CA ARG A 73 6.16 10.65 -0.23
C ARG A 73 6.06 9.78 -1.49
N SER A 74 6.43 8.50 -1.40
CA SER A 74 6.35 7.55 -2.51
C SER A 74 5.00 6.85 -2.61
N ILE A 75 4.07 7.13 -1.69
CA ILE A 75 2.72 6.58 -1.65
C ILE A 75 1.70 7.68 -1.93
N ARG A 76 0.93 7.53 -3.02
CA ARG A 76 -0.23 8.39 -3.28
C ARG A 76 -1.43 8.00 -2.38
N GLY A 77 -2.27 8.96 -2.02
CA GLY A 77 -3.53 8.72 -1.29
C GLY A 77 -3.38 8.56 0.22
N MET A 78 -2.24 8.97 0.79
CA MET A 78 -2.08 9.02 2.26
C MET A 78 -3.07 10.01 2.90
N ASP A 79 -3.35 11.12 2.22
CA ASP A 79 -4.26 12.19 2.64
C ASP A 79 -5.73 11.77 2.70
N VAL A 80 -6.14 10.75 1.95
CA VAL A 80 -7.53 10.26 1.95
C VAL A 80 -7.81 9.25 3.08
N LEU A 81 -6.77 8.77 3.76
CA LEU A 81 -6.91 7.86 4.89
C LEU A 81 -7.21 8.62 6.17
N LYS A 82 -7.95 7.97 7.08
CA LYS A 82 -8.08 8.44 8.47
C LYS A 82 -6.71 8.47 9.15
N TRP A 83 -6.55 9.36 10.12
CA TRP A 83 -5.29 9.54 10.84
C TRP A 83 -4.75 8.22 11.44
N ASP A 84 -5.60 7.41 12.07
CA ASP A 84 -5.21 6.09 12.59
C ASP A 84 -4.67 5.14 11.51
N ASP A 85 -5.24 5.17 10.32
CA ASP A 85 -4.78 4.32 9.21
C ASP A 85 -3.50 4.88 8.56
N GLN A 86 -3.33 6.20 8.56
CA GLN A 86 -2.05 6.81 8.18
C GLN A 86 -0.93 6.38 9.13
N GLU A 87 -1.15 6.41 10.44
CA GLU A 87 -0.17 5.96 11.44
C GLU A 87 0.20 4.49 11.24
N LYS A 88 -0.77 3.60 10.99
CA LYS A 88 -0.50 2.18 10.67
C LYS A 88 0.38 2.01 9.44
N VAL A 89 0.17 2.81 8.39
CA VAL A 89 1.03 2.78 7.20
C VAL A 89 2.45 3.25 7.58
N ARG A 90 2.59 4.36 8.32
CA ARG A 90 3.90 4.88 8.76
C ARG A 90 4.66 3.87 9.60
N GLU A 91 3.99 3.22 10.54
CA GLU A 91 4.58 2.16 11.37
C GLU A 91 5.08 1.00 10.51
N LYS A 92 4.27 0.54 9.55
CA LYS A 92 4.68 -0.53 8.62
C LYS A 92 5.85 -0.12 7.73
N ILE A 93 5.91 1.13 7.26
CA ILE A 93 7.08 1.65 6.52
C ILE A 93 8.33 1.56 7.39
N ARG A 94 8.27 2.07 8.64
CA ARG A 94 9.42 2.03 9.56
C ARG A 94 9.88 0.60 9.81
N ALA A 95 8.95 -0.31 10.10
CA ALA A 95 9.25 -1.73 10.32
C ALA A 95 9.84 -2.42 9.07
N PHE A 96 9.38 -2.04 7.88
CA PHE A 96 9.89 -2.57 6.61
C PHE A 96 11.32 -2.09 6.32
N MET A 97 11.62 -0.82 6.62
CA MET A 97 12.94 -0.22 6.39
C MET A 97 13.99 -0.66 7.42
N SER A 98 13.59 -0.96 8.66
CA SER A 98 14.49 -1.39 9.74
C SER A 98 14.87 -2.87 9.71
N GLY A 99 14.48 -3.62 8.67
CA GLY A 99 14.89 -5.01 8.50
C GLY A 99 14.18 -5.99 9.46
N GLY A 100 12.97 -5.69 9.91
CA GLY A 100 12.17 -6.62 10.70
C GLY A 100 12.63 -6.75 12.15
N LEU A 101 12.51 -5.68 12.93
CA LEU A 101 12.24 -5.84 14.35
C LEU A 101 10.72 -5.90 14.52
N GLY A 102 10.21 -7.11 14.77
CA GLY A 102 8.82 -7.34 15.09
C GLY A 102 8.45 -6.51 16.32
N VAL A 103 7.51 -5.60 16.14
CA VAL A 103 6.77 -5.01 17.26
C VAL A 103 5.46 -5.81 17.35
N PRO A 104 5.14 -6.44 18.50
CA PRO A 104 3.83 -7.01 18.69
C PRO A 104 2.83 -5.84 18.75
N ALA A 105 1.84 -5.88 17.86
CA ALA A 105 0.69 -4.99 17.96
C ALA A 105 -0.20 -5.54 19.09
N GLU A 106 0.13 -5.19 20.33
CA GLU A 106 -0.67 -5.52 21.51
C GLU A 106 -1.77 -4.47 21.65
N SER A 107 -3.01 -4.93 21.41
CA SER A 107 -4.23 -4.57 22.14
C SER A 107 -4.22 -3.26 22.93
N ALA A 108 -4.93 -2.26 22.42
CA ALA A 108 -5.48 -1.16 23.22
C ALA A 108 -6.83 -0.71 22.65
N PHE A 109 -7.89 -1.47 22.97
CA PHE A 109 -9.20 -0.89 23.22
C PHE A 109 -9.72 -1.56 24.49
N SER A 110 -9.85 -0.76 25.54
CA SER A 110 -10.43 -1.13 26.84
C SER A 110 -11.90 -1.45 26.73
#